data_AF-A0A558ABL1-F1
#
_entry.id   AF-A0A558ABL1-F1
#
_cell.length_a   1.000
_cell.length_b   1.000
_cell.length_c   1.000
_cell.angle_alpha   90.00
_cell.angle_beta   90.00
_cell.angle_gamma   90.00
#
_symmetry.space_group_name_H-M   'P 1'
#
loop_
_entity.id
_entity.type
_entity.pdbx_description
1 polymer ?
#
loop_
_entity_poly.entity_id
_entity_poly.type
_entity_poly.pdbx_seq_one_letter_code
_entity_poly.pdbx_strand_id
1 'polypeptide(L)' 'MSTAAPFLVLAVLLVLLGRWGSWRSQDLVPANLPMAERERRAKVVRRGAVSAYVVAAVFVVVSVAALF' A
#
# COMPACT_ATOMS: atom_id res chain seq x y z
N MET A 1 -11.42 22.96 -12.00
CA MET A 1 -10.21 22.46 -11.32
C MET A 1 -10.62 21.81 -10.00
N SER A 2 -11.08 20.55 -10.01
CA SER A 2 -11.59 19.88 -8.78
C SER A 2 -11.21 18.40 -8.65
N THR A 3 -10.44 17.85 -9.59
CA THR A 3 -10.06 16.43 -9.60
C THR A 3 -8.74 16.15 -8.87
N ALA A 4 -7.90 17.16 -8.61
CA ALA A 4 -6.64 16.98 -7.88
C ALA A 4 -6.84 16.57 -6.40
N ALA A 5 -7.84 17.16 -5.72
CA ALA A 5 -8.13 16.85 -4.33
C ALA A 5 -8.47 15.36 -4.08
N PRO A 6 -9.39 14.72 -4.82
CA PRO A 6 -9.68 13.29 -4.61
C PRO A 6 -8.47 12.39 -4.93
N PHE A 7 -7.62 12.76 -5.89
CA PHE A 7 -6.40 12.00 -6.19
C PHE A 7 -5.38 12.05 -5.06
N LEU A 8 -5.19 13.21 -4.42
CA LEU A 8 -4.34 13.33 -3.24
C LEU A 8 -4.89 12.52 -2.06
N VAL A 9 -6.20 12.54 -1.82
CA VAL A 9 -6.82 11.73 -0.76
C VAL A 9 -6.59 10.24 -1.02
N LEU A 10 -6.81 9.78 -2.25
CA LEU A 10 -6.53 8.39 -2.65
C LEU A 10 -5.05 8.01 -2.46
N ALA A 11 -4.12 8.89 -2.84
CA ALA A 11 -2.70 8.65 -2.63
C ALA A 11 -2.35 8.50 -1.14
N VAL A 12 -2.88 9.38 -0.28
CA VAL A 12 -2.67 9.29 1.18
C VAL A 12 -3.26 8.00 1.74
N LEU A 13 -4.46 7.62 1.34
CA LEU A 13 -5.09 6.37 1.77
C LEU A 13 -4.28 5.14 1.35
N LEU A 14 -3.75 5.12 0.13
CA LEU A 14 -2.90 4.03 -0.36
C LEU A 14 -1.56 3.95 0.39
N VAL A 15 -0.96 5.08 0.75
CA VAL A 15 0.25 5.13 1.59
C VAL A 15 -0.06 4.57 2.98
N LEU A 16 -1.17 4.98 3.60
CA LEU A 16 -1.58 4.47 4.91
C LEU A 16 -1.86 2.96 4.86
N LEU A 17 -2.52 2.48 3.79
CA LEU A 17 -2.79 1.07 3.56
C LEU A 17 -1.49 0.26 3.39
N GLY A 18 -0.54 0.75 2.59
CA GLY A 18 0.77 0.14 2.41
C GLY A 18 1.55 0.08 3.73
N ARG A 19 1.53 1.16 4.51
CA ARG A 19 2.21 1.21 5.81
C ARG A 19 1.58 0.24 6.81
N TRP A 20 0.27 0.22 6.90
CA TRP A 20 -0.47 -0.70 7.76
C TRP A 20 -0.25 -2.17 7.37
N GLY A 21 -0.34 -2.50 6.08
CA GLY A 21 -0.12 -3.86 5.58
C GLY A 21 1.30 -4.37 5.80
N SER A 22 2.31 -3.49 5.73
CA SER A 22 3.71 -3.83 6.02
C SER A 22 3.97 -4.05 7.52
N TRP A 23 3.39 -3.22 8.38
CA TRP A 23 3.52 -3.35 9.83
C TRP A 23 2.77 -4.56 10.38
N ARG A 24 1.56 -4.81 9.87
CA ARG A 24 0.68 -5.87 10.35
C ARG A 24 0.83 -7.19 9.58
N SER A 25 1.83 -7.29 8.71
CA SER A 25 2.05 -8.46 7.86
C SER A 25 2.21 -9.76 8.62
N GLN A 26 2.69 -9.72 9.87
CA GLN A 26 2.83 -10.91 10.72
C GLN A 26 1.54 -11.31 11.42
N ASP A 27 0.66 -10.35 11.74
CA ASP A 27 -0.64 -10.63 12.36
C ASP A 27 -1.67 -11.12 11.32
N LEU A 28 -1.51 -10.70 10.07
CA LEU A 28 -2.38 -11.11 8.95
C LEU A 28 -2.14 -12.56 8.51
N VAL A 29 -1.03 -13.18 8.93
CA VAL A 29 -0.72 -14.57 8.58
C VAL A 29 -1.17 -15.49 9.71
N PRO A 30 -2.01 -16.51 9.41
CA PRO A 30 -2.49 -17.47 10.40
C PRO A 30 -1.36 -18.03 11.27
N ALA A 31 -1.58 -18.07 12.59
CA ALA A 31 -0.61 -18.59 13.55
C ALA A 31 -0.46 -20.12 13.51
N ASN A 32 -1.38 -20.81 12.84
CA ASN A 32 -1.38 -22.27 12.70
C ASN A 32 -0.42 -22.80 11.61
N LEU A 33 0.28 -21.91 10.90
CA LEU A 33 1.20 -22.28 9.83
C LEU A 33 2.62 -22.53 10.37
N PRO A 34 3.37 -23.49 9.78
CA PRO A 34 4.79 -23.65 10.06
C PRO A 34 5.55 -22.33 9.87
N MET A 35 6.52 -22.05 10.76
CA MET A 35 7.29 -20.79 10.77
C MET A 35 7.85 -20.39 9.40
N ALA A 36 8.38 -21.34 8.63
CA ALA A 36 8.92 -21.09 7.29
C ALA A 36 7.86 -20.60 6.29
N GLU A 37 6.67 -21.20 6.33
CA GLU A 37 5.54 -20.81 5.47
C GLU A 37 4.95 -19.46 5.91
N ARG A 38 4.99 -19.20 7.21
CA ARG A 38 4.54 -17.95 7.82
C ARG A 38 5.39 -16.75 7.37
N GLU A 39 6.71 -16.90 7.40
CA GLU A 39 7.63 -15.88 6.87
C GLU A 39 7.45 -15.65 5.37
N ARG A 40 7.25 -16.72 4.60
CA ARG A 40 7.07 -16.62 3.15
C ARG A 40 5.83 -15.82 2.80
N ARG A 41 4.70 -16.06 3.48
CA ARG A 41 3.47 -15.30 3.30
C ARG A 41 3.58 -13.87 3.81
N ALA A 42 4.25 -13.64 4.94
CA ALA A 42 4.51 -12.28 5.43
C ALA A 42 5.34 -11.46 4.43
N LYS A 43 6.33 -12.08 3.75
CA LYS A 43 7.08 -11.44 2.66
C LYS A 43 6.19 -11.07 1.47
N VAL A 44 5.22 -11.93 1.10
CA VAL A 44 4.25 -11.63 0.04
C VAL A 44 3.35 -10.45 0.43
N VAL A 45 2.85 -10.41 1.67
CA VAL A 45 2.05 -9.29 2.18
C VAL A 45 2.86 -7.98 2.18
N ARG A 46 4.14 -8.03 2.59
CA ARG A 46 5.04 -6.87 2.49
C ARG A 46 5.26 -6.42 1.05
N ARG A 47 5.34 -7.34 0.09
CA ARG A 47 5.42 -6.98 -1.34
C ARG A 47 4.11 -6.35 -1.85
N GLY A 48 2.96 -6.78 -1.33
CA GLY A 48 1.67 -6.12 -1.59
C GLY A 48 1.61 -4.68 -1.06
N ALA A 49 2.31 -4.37 0.04
CA ALA A 49 2.47 -2.99 0.48
C ALA A 49 3.29 -2.14 -0.50
N VAL A 50 4.28 -2.73 -1.18
CA VAL A 50 5.08 -2.03 -2.20
C VAL A 50 4.23 -1.64 -3.40
N SER A 51 3.34 -2.52 -3.88
CA SER A 51 2.44 -2.17 -4.98
C SER A 51 1.48 -1.04 -4.60
N ALA A 52 0.99 -0.99 -3.34
CA ALA A 52 0.18 0.12 -2.85
C ALA A 52 0.94 1.46 -2.90
N TYR A 53 2.23 1.48 -2.54
CA TYR A 53 3.06 2.68 -2.65
C TYR A 53 3.31 3.11 -4.10
N VAL A 54 3.53 2.16 -5.02
CA VAL A 54 3.70 2.45 -6.44
C VAL A 54 2.43 3.11 -7.01
N VAL A 55 1.25 2.56 -6.70
CA VAL A 55 -0.02 3.15 -7.14
C VAL A 55 -0.22 4.54 -6.52
N ALA A 56 0.11 4.72 -5.23
CA ALA A 56 0.04 6.04 -4.60
C ALA A 56 0.92 7.07 -5.31
N ALA A 57 2.15 6.70 -5.68
CA ALA A 57 3.07 7.57 -6.41
C ALA A 57 2.49 7.98 -7.78
N VAL A 58 1.88 7.05 -8.51
CA VAL A 58 1.20 7.35 -9.78
C VAL A 58 0.06 8.36 -9.56
N PHE A 59 -0.77 8.18 -8.54
CA PHE A 59 -1.85 9.13 -8.22
C PHE A 59 -1.32 10.52 -7.87
N VAL A 60 -0.19 10.63 -7.17
CA VAL A 60 0.46 11.92 -6.90
C VAL A 60 0.91 12.59 -8.20
N VAL A 61 1.59 11.85 -9.10
CA VAL A 61 2.05 12.39 -10.39
C VAL A 61 0.87 12.88 -11.24
N VAL A 62 -0.19 12.07 -11.34
CA VAL A 62 -1.42 12.46 -12.07
C VAL A 62 -2.06 13.69 -11.44
N SER A 63 -2.12 13.78 -10.11
CA SER A 63 -2.66 14.94 -9.43
C SER A 63 -1.86 16.21 -9.71
N VAL A 64 -0.53 16.12 -9.76
CA VAL A 64 0.34 17.26 -10.08
C VAL A 64 0.17 17.66 -11.54
N ALA A 65 0.12 16.70 -12.47
CA ALA A 65 -0.13 16.96 -13.88
C ALA A 65 -1.49 17.65 -14.11
N ALA A 66 -2.51 17.32 -13.32
CA ALA A 66 -3.84 17.94 -13.40
C ALA A 66 -3.90 19.40 -12.87
N LEU A 67 -2.81 19.92 -12.29
CA LEU A 67 -2.70 21.32 -11.86
C LEU A 67 -2.14 22.24 -12.96
N PHE A 68 -1.53 21.67 -14.00
CA PHE A 68 -0.99 22.38 -15.16
C PHE A 68 -1.91 22.20 -16.38
#